data_AF-A0A6I7MRY3-F1
#
_entry.id   AF-A0A6I7MRY3-F1
#
_cell.length_a   1.000
_cell.length_b   1.000
_cell.length_c   1.000
_cell.angle_alpha   90.00
_cell.angle_beta   90.00
_cell.angle_gamma   90.00
#
_symmetry.space_group_name_H-M   'P 1'
#
loop_
_entity.id
_entity.type
_entity.pdbx_description
1 polymer ?
#
loop_
_entity_poly.entity_id
_entity_poly.type
_entity_poly.pdbx_seq_one_letter_code
_entity_poly.pdbx_strand_id
1 'polypeptide(L)'
;MKIFFTPIDEIEDFLASEEGENKLSELKEYYIRLDSIFQKLYDLPVKLTPEAMRTYLDFGHLDKELHSFLLTSGLLPVYDWENWLEGKEIIDGMKNSPSLNQVKAFKLLSLVVKLDIGEKGIYDNFLESGQMLWLLEFLIVQNSKAPVKPESA
;
A
#
# COMPACT_ATOMS: atom_id res chain seq x y z
N MET A 1 0.97 18.09 -11.76
CA MET A 1 0.49 17.58 -10.46
C MET A 1 1.55 17.87 -9.42
N LYS A 2 1.20 18.44 -8.25
CA LYS A 2 2.18 18.66 -7.17
C LYS A 2 2.25 17.40 -6.34
N ILE A 3 3.42 16.77 -6.29
CA ILE A 3 3.66 15.58 -5.47
C ILE A 3 3.79 16.03 -4.00
N PHE A 4 3.17 15.29 -3.08
CA PHE A 4 3.16 15.63 -1.67
C PHE A 4 3.53 14.41 -0.82
N PHE A 5 4.71 14.51 -0.20
CA PHE A 5 5.21 13.54 0.77
C PHE A 5 5.33 14.24 2.13
N THR A 6 4.93 13.55 3.20
CA THR A 6 4.96 14.07 4.56
C THR A 6 6.31 13.75 5.21
N PRO A 7 6.95 14.68 5.96
CA PRO A 7 8.17 14.35 6.71
C PRO A 7 7.97 13.15 7.64
N ILE A 8 8.97 12.29 7.78
CA ILE A 8 8.85 11.09 8.63
C ILE A 8 8.48 11.41 10.09
N ASP A 9 8.97 12.54 10.60
CA ASP A 9 8.71 12.98 11.97
C ASP A 9 7.28 13.54 12.17
N GLU A 10 6.56 13.80 11.06
CA GLU A 10 5.20 14.39 11.07
C GLU A 10 4.13 13.39 10.63
N ILE A 11 4.51 12.20 10.14
CA ILE A 11 3.56 11.25 9.55
C ILE A 11 2.53 10.75 10.56
N GLU A 12 2.92 10.52 11.81
CA GLU A 12 2.01 10.03 12.85
C GLU A 12 0.97 11.11 13.21
N ASP A 13 1.40 12.36 13.35
CA ASP A 13 0.52 13.50 13.59
C ASP A 13 -0.43 13.74 12.40
N PHE A 14 0.08 13.62 11.18
CA PHE A 14 -0.74 13.70 9.97
C PHE A 14 -1.81 12.62 9.95
N LEU A 15 -1.45 11.35 10.21
CA LEU A 15 -2.39 10.23 10.21
C LEU A 15 -3.48 10.35 11.28
N ALA A 16 -3.19 11.05 12.39
CA ALA A 16 -4.15 11.33 13.47
C ALA A 16 -4.99 12.61 13.23
N SER A 17 -4.70 13.37 12.18
CA SER A 17 -5.47 14.57 11.82
C SER A 17 -6.73 14.20 11.03
N GLU A 18 -7.72 15.09 11.02
CA GLU A 18 -8.94 14.93 10.19
C GLU A 18 -8.60 14.76 8.71
N GLU A 19 -7.57 15.45 8.21
CA GLU A 19 -7.09 15.29 6.84
C GLU A 19 -6.53 13.88 6.59
N GLY A 20 -5.69 13.39 7.50
CA GLY A 20 -5.13 12.04 7.43
C GLY A 20 -6.20 10.96 7.50
N GLU A 21 -7.16 11.06 8.42
CA GLU A 21 -8.29 10.14 8.54
C GLU A 21 -9.13 10.09 7.25
N ASN A 22 -9.42 11.26 6.65
CA ASN A 22 -10.11 11.33 5.37
C ASN A 22 -9.31 10.63 4.26
N LYS A 23 -7.99 10.84 4.20
CA LYS A 23 -7.13 10.18 3.21
C LYS A 23 -7.03 8.67 3.45
N LEU A 24 -7.04 8.19 4.69
CA LEU A 24 -7.12 6.76 4.99
C LEU A 24 -8.46 6.16 4.56
N SER A 25 -9.56 6.89 4.73
CA SER A 25 -10.87 6.48 4.25
C SER A 25 -10.90 6.37 2.72
N GLU A 26 -10.37 7.36 2.00
CA GLU A 26 -10.21 7.28 0.55
C GLU A 26 -9.32 6.10 0.15
N LEU A 27 -8.19 5.87 0.84
CA LEU A 27 -7.31 4.71 0.59
C LEU A 27 -8.02 3.36 0.77
N LYS A 28 -8.93 3.28 1.76
CA LYS A 28 -9.75 2.09 1.99
C LYS A 28 -10.69 1.78 0.82
N GLU A 29 -11.20 2.80 0.13
CA GLU A 29 -12.03 2.59 -1.08
C GLU A 29 -11.21 1.94 -2.20
N TYR A 30 -9.95 2.36 -2.39
CA TYR A 30 -9.03 1.71 -3.32
C TYR A 30 -8.76 0.25 -2.95
N TYR A 31 -8.53 -0.03 -1.66
CA TYR A 31 -8.37 -1.40 -1.18
C TYR A 31 -9.58 -2.28 -1.52
N ILE A 32 -10.80 -1.82 -1.24
CA ILE A 32 -12.03 -2.59 -1.53
C ILE A 32 -12.18 -2.86 -3.02
N ARG A 33 -11.89 -1.87 -3.87
CA ARG A 33 -11.95 -2.02 -5.34
C ARG A 33 -10.90 -3.03 -5.83
N LEU A 34 -9.67 -2.97 -5.31
CA LEU A 34 -8.62 -3.93 -5.64
C LEU A 34 -8.98 -5.34 -5.17
N ASP A 35 -9.42 -5.52 -3.92
CA ASP A 35 -9.82 -6.81 -3.39
C ASP A 35 -10.91 -7.44 -4.26
N SER A 36 -11.93 -6.67 -4.66
CA SER A 36 -12.98 -7.16 -5.56
C SER A 36 -12.46 -7.67 -6.91
N ILE A 37 -11.39 -7.07 -7.46
CA ILE A 37 -10.76 -7.55 -8.70
C ILE A 37 -10.05 -8.88 -8.44
N PHE A 38 -9.29 -8.99 -7.36
CA PHE A 38 -8.59 -10.23 -7.00
C PHE A 38 -9.55 -11.37 -6.63
N GLN A 39 -10.64 -11.09 -5.91
CA GLN A 39 -11.67 -12.09 -5.58
C GLN A 39 -12.28 -12.73 -6.82
N LYS A 40 -12.57 -11.95 -7.87
CA LYS A 40 -13.08 -12.49 -9.15
C LYS A 40 -12.13 -13.50 -9.79
N LEU A 41 -10.81 -13.37 -9.56
CA LEU A 41 -9.81 -14.32 -10.05
C LEU A 41 -9.74 -15.57 -9.18
N TYR A 42 -9.93 -15.44 -7.86
CA TYR A 42 -9.98 -16.57 -6.94
C TYR A 42 -11.25 -17.42 -7.08
N ASP A 43 -12.36 -16.80 -7.48
CA ASP A 43 -13.64 -17.47 -7.72
C ASP A 43 -13.68 -18.28 -9.01
N LEU A 44 -12.62 -18.23 -9.83
CA LEU A 44 -12.54 -19.04 -11.04
C LEU A 44 -12.47 -20.54 -10.69
N PRO A 45 -13.15 -21.41 -11.45
CA PRO A 45 -13.21 -22.85 -11.18
C PRO A 45 -11.86 -23.58 -11.39
N VAL A 46 -10.81 -22.86 -11.78
CA VAL A 46 -9.46 -23.35 -12.01
C VAL A 46 -8.45 -22.46 -11.28
N LYS A 47 -7.48 -23.08 -10.62
CA LYS A 47 -6.35 -22.35 -10.05
C LYS A 47 -5.49 -21.82 -11.19
N LEU A 48 -5.43 -20.50 -11.33
CA LEU A 48 -4.56 -19.83 -12.29
C LEU A 48 -3.10 -19.90 -11.82
N THR A 49 -2.18 -20.04 -12.77
CA THR A 49 -0.76 -19.77 -12.53
C THR A 49 -0.55 -18.26 -12.36
N PRO A 50 0.56 -17.80 -11.76
CA PRO A 50 0.85 -16.36 -11.65
C PRO A 50 0.84 -15.63 -13.00
N GLU A 51 1.39 -16.24 -14.05
CA GLU A 51 1.35 -15.68 -15.42
C GLU A 51 -0.07 -15.61 -16.00
N ALA A 52 -0.89 -16.63 -15.74
CA ALA A 52 -2.28 -16.61 -16.15
C ALA A 52 -3.06 -15.53 -15.39
N MET A 53 -2.84 -15.37 -14.08
CA MET A 53 -3.46 -14.29 -13.29
C MET A 53 -3.20 -12.91 -13.90
N ARG A 54 -1.96 -12.60 -14.29
CA ARG A 54 -1.61 -11.33 -14.94
C ARG A 54 -2.38 -11.08 -16.24
N THR A 55 -2.69 -12.14 -16.97
CA THR A 55 -3.46 -12.04 -18.23
C THR A 55 -4.93 -11.69 -17.98
N TYR A 56 -5.48 -12.10 -16.83
CA TYR A 56 -6.88 -11.86 -16.46
C TYR A 56 -7.07 -10.67 -15.51
N LEU A 57 -5.99 -10.13 -14.95
CA LEU A 57 -6.00 -8.92 -14.15
C LEU A 57 -6.33 -7.73 -15.05
N ASP A 58 -7.52 -7.16 -14.82
CA ASP A 58 -7.93 -5.91 -15.43
C ASP A 58 -8.22 -4.89 -14.33
N PHE A 59 -7.30 -3.94 -14.17
CA PHE A 59 -7.44 -2.82 -13.24
C PHE A 59 -8.25 -1.66 -13.83
N GLY A 60 -8.52 -1.66 -15.14
CA GLY A 60 -9.13 -0.56 -15.88
C GLY A 60 -8.31 0.73 -15.79
N HIS A 61 -8.66 1.59 -14.83
CA HIS A 61 -7.95 2.84 -14.51
C HIS A 61 -7.53 2.94 -13.03
N LEU A 62 -7.83 1.90 -12.24
CA LEU A 62 -7.62 1.90 -10.79
C LEU A 62 -6.13 2.02 -10.42
N ASP A 63 -5.25 1.41 -11.23
CA ASP A 63 -3.80 1.53 -11.16
C ASP A 63 -3.34 2.99 -11.18
N LYS A 64 -3.83 3.77 -12.16
CA LYS A 64 -3.47 5.18 -12.33
C LYS A 64 -4.12 6.07 -11.30
N GLU A 65 -5.38 5.80 -10.96
CA GLU A 65 -6.11 6.53 -9.91
C GLU A 65 -5.41 6.36 -8.56
N LEU A 66 -5.08 5.13 -8.17
CA LEU A 66 -4.37 4.85 -6.92
C LEU A 66 -2.98 5.47 -6.92
N HIS A 67 -2.20 5.31 -8.00
CA HIS A 67 -0.87 5.91 -8.08
C HIS A 67 -0.92 7.44 -7.94
N SER A 68 -1.85 8.08 -8.64
CA SER A 68 -2.07 9.53 -8.55
C SER A 68 -2.50 9.95 -7.13
N PHE A 69 -3.41 9.19 -6.52
CA PHE A 69 -3.84 9.43 -5.14
C PHE A 69 -2.66 9.36 -4.18
N LEU A 70 -1.87 8.28 -4.21
CA LEU A 70 -0.72 8.09 -3.33
C LEU A 70 0.26 9.25 -3.42
N LEU A 71 0.59 9.68 -4.65
CA LEU A 71 1.50 10.81 -4.90
C LEU A 71 0.99 12.16 -4.40
N THR A 72 -0.30 12.33 -4.17
CA THR A 72 -0.91 13.61 -3.78
C THR A 72 -1.50 13.62 -2.38
N SER A 73 -1.66 12.45 -1.76
CA SER A 73 -2.39 12.25 -0.51
C SER A 73 -1.69 12.73 0.75
N GLY A 74 -0.35 12.87 0.74
CA GLY A 74 0.43 13.09 1.96
C GLY A 74 0.63 11.83 2.82
N LEU A 75 0.07 10.68 2.44
CA LEU A 75 0.25 9.43 3.18
C LEU A 75 1.67 8.85 3.06
N LEU A 76 2.47 9.34 2.11
CA LEU A 76 3.80 8.80 1.83
C LEU A 76 4.86 9.57 2.63
N PRO A 77 5.57 8.92 3.58
CA PRO A 77 6.61 9.58 4.34
C PRO A 77 7.88 9.82 3.52
N VAL A 78 8.58 10.92 3.80
CA VAL A 78 9.93 11.22 3.35
C VAL A 78 10.94 10.65 4.34
N TYR A 79 11.80 9.76 3.87
CA TYR A 79 12.90 9.18 4.64
C TYR A 79 14.05 8.84 3.69
N ASP A 80 15.20 8.45 4.27
CA ASP A 80 16.34 7.91 3.53
C ASP A 80 16.03 6.51 2.99
N TRP A 81 15.38 6.49 1.82
CA TRP A 81 14.90 5.29 1.17
C TRP A 81 16.01 4.53 0.43
N GLU A 82 17.07 5.23 0.03
CA GLU A 82 18.22 4.62 -0.65
C GLU A 82 18.97 3.68 0.30
N ASN A 83 19.07 4.04 1.58
CA ASN A 83 19.77 3.24 2.59
C ASN A 83 18.87 2.26 3.35
N TRP A 84 17.58 2.16 3.02
CA TRP A 84 16.68 1.22 3.69
C TRP A 84 16.71 -0.17 3.06
N LEU A 85 17.77 -0.93 3.38
CA LEU A 85 17.99 -2.29 2.87
C LEU A 85 16.80 -3.24 3.12
N GLU A 86 16.26 -3.23 4.35
CA GLU A 86 15.11 -4.07 4.70
C GLU A 86 13.90 -3.83 3.77
N GLY A 87 13.64 -2.58 3.39
CA GLY A 87 12.53 -2.26 2.50
C GLY A 87 12.73 -2.83 1.10
N LYS A 88 13.95 -2.77 0.58
CA LYS A 88 14.33 -3.33 -0.73
C LYS A 88 14.20 -4.85 -0.73
N GLU A 89 14.71 -5.53 0.30
CA GLU A 89 14.58 -6.98 0.45
C GLU A 89 13.11 -7.46 0.51
N ILE A 90 12.21 -6.64 1.06
CA ILE A 90 10.77 -6.94 1.07
C ILE A 90 10.16 -6.80 -0.33
N ILE A 91 10.47 -5.71 -1.04
CA ILE A 91 9.99 -5.48 -2.42
C ILE A 91 10.49 -6.58 -3.35
N ASP A 92 11.76 -6.99 -3.20
CA ASP A 92 12.38 -8.06 -3.98
C ASP A 92 11.89 -9.46 -3.58
N GLY A 93 11.01 -9.58 -2.57
CA GLY A 93 10.46 -10.86 -2.13
C GLY A 93 11.44 -11.77 -1.40
N MET A 94 12.59 -11.24 -0.95
CA MET A 94 13.59 -12.01 -0.20
C MET A 94 13.15 -12.27 1.25
N LYS A 95 12.24 -11.44 1.80
CA LYS A 95 11.77 -11.51 3.18
C LYS A 95 10.27 -11.86 3.26
N ASN A 96 9.97 -13.12 3.58
CA ASN A 96 8.61 -13.68 3.56
C ASN A 96 7.72 -13.34 4.79
N SER A 97 8.26 -12.74 5.85
CA SER A 97 7.49 -12.38 7.06
C SER A 97 8.08 -11.16 7.76
N PRO A 98 7.92 -9.96 7.19
CA PRO A 98 8.40 -8.74 7.82
C PRO A 98 7.55 -8.38 9.05
N SER A 99 8.20 -7.99 10.15
CA SER A 99 7.50 -7.32 11.25
C SER A 99 7.13 -5.90 10.80
N LEU A 100 5.88 -5.72 10.40
CA LEU A 100 5.35 -4.42 10.00
C LEU A 100 4.64 -3.72 11.15
N ASN A 101 4.87 -2.42 11.24
CA ASN A 101 4.04 -1.47 11.95
C ASN A 101 3.49 -0.46 10.92
N GLN A 102 2.54 0.39 11.34
CA GLN A 102 1.89 1.35 10.43
C GLN A 102 2.88 2.25 9.69
N VAL A 103 3.84 2.86 10.39
CA VAL A 103 4.86 3.72 9.78
C VAL A 103 5.73 2.95 8.78
N LYS A 104 6.19 1.73 9.12
CA LYS A 104 6.95 0.89 8.19
C LYS A 104 6.15 0.54 6.93
N ALA A 105 4.85 0.27 7.07
CA ALA A 105 3.99 -0.01 5.93
C ALA A 105 3.83 1.22 5.02
N PHE A 106 3.66 2.42 5.58
CA PHE A 106 3.70 3.66 4.79
C PHE A 106 5.07 3.93 4.16
N LYS A 107 6.17 3.60 4.86
CA LYS A 107 7.52 3.66 4.28
C LYS A 107 7.67 2.70 3.10
N LEU A 108 7.15 1.47 3.19
CA LEU A 108 7.15 0.51 2.07
C LEU A 108 6.35 1.05 0.89
N LEU A 109 5.16 1.60 1.14
CA LEU A 109 4.33 2.19 0.09
C LEU A 109 5.05 3.36 -0.60
N SER A 110 5.71 4.22 0.19
CA SER A 110 6.56 5.30 -0.30
C SER A 110 7.76 4.77 -1.09
N LEU A 111 8.36 3.65 -0.67
CA LEU A 111 9.47 3.00 -1.40
C LEU A 111 9.03 2.53 -2.78
N VAL A 112 7.91 1.83 -2.89
CA VAL A 112 7.37 1.31 -4.16
C VAL A 112 7.17 2.46 -5.15
N VAL A 113 6.53 3.54 -4.71
CA VAL A 113 6.28 4.71 -5.56
C VAL A 113 7.58 5.43 -5.95
N LYS A 114 8.53 5.59 -5.02
CA LYS A 114 9.82 6.23 -5.31
C LYS A 114 10.69 5.41 -6.25
N LEU A 115 10.70 4.10 -6.07
CA LEU A 115 11.41 3.19 -6.97
C LEU A 115 10.80 3.22 -8.37
N ASP A 116 9.47 3.28 -8.51
CA ASP A 116 8.82 3.36 -9.81
C ASP A 116 9.15 4.66 -10.59
N ILE A 117 9.38 5.77 -9.87
CA ILE A 117 9.88 7.03 -10.46
C ILE A 117 11.28 6.84 -11.07
N GLY A 118 12.13 6.02 -10.45
CA GLY A 118 13.51 5.76 -10.91
C GLY A 118 13.61 4.61 -11.91
N GLU A 119 12.79 3.58 -11.75
CA GLU A 119 12.76 2.34 -12.54
C GLU A 119 11.31 1.97 -12.83
N LYS A 120 10.87 2.24 -14.06
CA LYS A 120 9.48 2.05 -14.48
C LYS A 120 9.05 0.59 -14.35
N GLY A 121 7.85 0.38 -13.82
CA GLY A 121 7.18 -0.92 -13.77
C GLY A 121 7.29 -1.61 -12.41
N ILE A 122 7.97 -1.02 -11.43
CA ILE A 122 8.00 -1.53 -10.06
C ILE A 122 6.61 -1.44 -9.43
N TYR A 123 5.91 -0.31 -9.64
CA TYR A 123 4.55 -0.14 -9.13
C TYR A 123 3.60 -1.17 -9.74
N ASP A 124 3.62 -1.31 -11.06
CA ASP A 124 2.74 -2.24 -11.79
C ASP A 124 3.02 -3.69 -11.37
N ASN A 125 4.29 -4.10 -11.29
CA ASN A 125 4.67 -5.44 -10.83
C ASN A 125 4.19 -5.71 -9.40
N PHE A 126 4.28 -4.71 -8.50
CA PHE A 126 3.84 -4.82 -7.11
C PHE A 126 2.31 -4.88 -6.98
N LEU A 127 1.60 -4.23 -7.91
CA LEU A 127 0.15 -4.30 -8.02
C LEU A 127 -0.29 -5.68 -8.54
N GLU A 128 0.28 -6.13 -9.67
CA GLU A 128 -0.04 -7.40 -10.32
C GLU A 128 0.30 -8.63 -9.48
N SER A 129 1.34 -8.55 -8.64
CA SER A 129 1.71 -9.63 -7.71
C SER A 129 0.76 -9.75 -6.51
N GLY A 130 -0.15 -8.79 -6.32
CA GLY A 130 -1.03 -8.72 -5.15
C GLY A 130 -0.34 -8.20 -3.88
N GLN A 131 0.95 -7.85 -3.94
CA GLN A 131 1.68 -7.29 -2.79
C GLN A 131 1.12 -5.92 -2.39
N MET A 132 0.66 -5.11 -3.35
CA MET A 132 -0.06 -3.85 -3.05
C MET A 132 -1.31 -4.14 -2.23
N LEU A 133 -2.13 -5.11 -2.64
CA LEU A 133 -3.36 -5.47 -1.93
C LEU A 133 -3.07 -5.89 -0.48
N TRP A 134 -2.06 -6.75 -0.27
CA TRP A 134 -1.62 -7.16 1.05
C TRP A 134 -1.15 -5.97 1.92
N LEU A 135 -0.38 -5.05 1.34
CA LEU A 135 0.12 -3.88 2.07
C LEU A 135 -1.02 -2.94 2.47
N LEU A 136 -1.98 -2.72 1.58
CA LEU A 136 -3.17 -1.93 1.86
C LEU A 136 -4.08 -2.61 2.90
N GLU A 137 -4.26 -3.92 2.83
CA GLU A 137 -4.98 -4.69 3.84
C GLU A 137 -4.36 -4.49 5.23
N PHE A 138 -3.03 -4.57 5.34
CA PHE A 138 -2.32 -4.31 6.59
C PHE A 138 -2.60 -2.89 7.11
N LEU A 139 -2.47 -1.89 6.24
CA LEU A 139 -2.68 -0.49 6.59
C LEU A 139 -4.10 -0.17 7.08
N ILE A 140 -5.11 -0.81 6.49
CA ILE A 140 -6.52 -0.49 6.73
C ILE A 140 -7.18 -1.44 7.74
N VAL A 141 -6.94 -2.75 7.63
CA VAL A 141 -7.64 -3.78 8.41
C VAL A 141 -6.92 -4.09 9.71
N GLN A 142 -5.58 -4.19 9.70
CA GLN A 142 -4.82 -4.54 10.91
C GLN A 142 -4.61 -3.37 11.87
N ASN A 143 -4.58 -2.11 11.37
CA ASN A 143 -4.56 -0.91 12.23
C ASN A 143 -5.93 -0.53 12.81
N SER A 144 -7.04 -1.10 12.33
CA SER A 144 -8.36 -0.91 12.96
C SER A 144 -8.49 -1.58 14.34
N LYS A 145 -7.44 -2.25 14.83
CA LYS A 145 -7.33 -2.82 16.18
C LYS A 145 -6.35 -2.02 17.05
N ALA A 146 -6.57 -0.73 17.24
CA ALA A 146 -6.03 -0.03 18.40
C ALA A 146 -6.86 -0.39 19.66
N PRO A 147 -6.25 -0.49 20.85
CA PRO A 147 -6.88 -1.12 22.02
C PRO A 147 -8.05 -0.28 22.53
N VAL A 148 -9.20 -0.93 22.69
CA VAL A 148 -10.24 -0.45 23.62
C VAL A 148 -9.57 -0.32 24.97
N LYS A 149 -9.35 0.92 25.44
CA LYS A 149 -8.96 1.17 26.83
C LYS A 149 -9.97 0.42 27.71
N PRO A 150 -9.55 -0.41 28.67
CA PRO A 150 -10.47 -0.84 29.70
C PRO A 150 -10.94 0.43 30.40
N GLU A 151 -12.23 0.71 30.33
CA GLU A 151 -12.87 1.70 31.20
C GLU A 151 -12.49 1.32 32.63
N SER A 152 -11.75 2.23 33.27
CA SER A 152 -11.40 2.15 34.67
C SER A 152 -12.69 2.11 35.50
N ALA A 153 -12.94 0.95 36.11
CA ALA A 153 -13.89 0.76 37.19
C ALA A 153 -13.24 1.06 38.55
#